data_AF-A0AAD6SWA0-F1
#
_entry.id   AF-A0AAD6SWA0-F1
#
_cell.length_a   1.000
_cell.length_b   1.000
_cell.length_c   1.000
_cell.angle_alpha   90.00
_cell.angle_beta   90.00
_cell.angle_gamma   90.00
#
_symmetry.space_group_name_H-M   'P 1'
#
loop_
_entity.id
_entity.type
_entity.pdbx_description
1 polymer ?
#
loop_
_entity_poly.entity_id
_entity_poly.type
_entity_poly.pdbx_seq_one_letter_code
_entity_poly.pdbx_strand_id
1 'polypeptide(L)'
;MAETIARDCERAELNGSWLMNAALVNKRIDVRVDVKTVEQRWLSTWSKRAWKADGKVGYIVIVKDDNVENRMLHVRLGATGAKVMLPASNLRPERTMYQDLAHPTSESIATQDVRVIIVGPDFSGSREHIGKYALVVPNATHPHGDNLQVKFEGWLLTYGHFPLCALCRSLNVQPAGAPIDLVTKTPMDLITHNFGD
;
A
#
# COMPACT_ATOMS: atom_id res chain seq x y z
N MET A 1 7.62 -3.72 -23.01
CA MET A 1 8.36 -3.20 -21.83
C MET A 1 7.43 -3.00 -20.64
N ALA A 2 6.35 -2.22 -20.78
CA ALA A 2 5.35 -2.05 -19.72
C ALA A 2 4.76 -3.37 -19.18
N GLU A 3 4.35 -4.29 -20.06
CA GLU A 3 3.83 -5.61 -19.66
C GLU A 3 4.88 -6.46 -18.92
N THR A 4 6.15 -6.34 -19.29
CA THR A 4 7.25 -7.05 -18.61
C THR A 4 7.41 -6.56 -17.18
N ILE A 5 7.39 -5.24 -16.98
CA ILE A 5 7.52 -4.62 -15.66
C ILE A 5 6.33 -4.99 -14.77
N ALA A 6 5.10 -4.97 -15.32
CA ALA A 6 3.92 -5.38 -14.59
C ALA A 6 4.04 -6.83 -14.08
N ARG A 7 4.48 -7.76 -14.94
CA ARG A 7 4.73 -9.16 -14.57
C ARG A 7 5.85 -9.31 -13.53
N ASP A 8 6.91 -8.52 -13.63
CA ASP A 8 8.01 -8.55 -12.67
C ASP A 8 7.56 -8.06 -11.29
N CYS A 9 6.72 -7.02 -11.24
CA CYS A 9 6.08 -6.55 -10.00
C CYS A 9 5.19 -7.64 -9.40
N GLU A 10 4.33 -8.27 -10.20
CA GLU A 10 3.48 -9.37 -9.72
C GLU A 10 4.33 -10.52 -9.16
N ARG A 11 5.41 -10.90 -9.85
CA ARG A 11 6.34 -11.92 -9.38
C ARG A 11 7.01 -11.52 -8.06
N ALA A 12 7.41 -10.25 -7.94
CA ALA A 12 7.99 -9.70 -6.73
C ALA A 12 7.00 -9.69 -5.56
N GLU A 13 5.71 -9.47 -5.83
CA GLU A 13 4.65 -9.65 -4.83
C GLU A 13 4.57 -11.09 -4.37
N LEU A 14 4.49 -12.04 -5.31
CA LEU A 14 4.31 -13.45 -5.04
C LEU A 14 5.40 -14.03 -4.13
N ASN A 15 6.65 -13.64 -4.34
CA ASN A 15 7.78 -14.10 -3.53
C ASN A 15 8.11 -13.19 -2.33
N GLY A 16 7.38 -12.07 -2.16
CA GLY A 16 7.61 -11.11 -1.09
C GLY A 16 8.81 -10.17 -1.27
N SER A 17 9.54 -10.25 -2.39
CA SER A 17 10.74 -9.43 -2.63
C SER A 17 10.49 -7.94 -2.81
N TRP A 18 9.25 -7.54 -3.09
CA TRP A 18 8.84 -6.13 -3.11
C TRP A 18 9.10 -5.41 -1.78
N LEU A 19 9.13 -6.13 -0.65
CA LEU A 19 9.41 -5.59 0.68
C LEU A 19 10.90 -5.45 1.00
N MET A 20 11.80 -5.95 0.14
CA MET A 20 13.25 -5.97 0.39
C MET A 20 13.93 -4.63 0.05
N ASN A 21 13.19 -3.66 -0.49
CA ASN A 21 13.75 -2.36 -0.82
C ASN A 21 14.01 -1.53 0.45
N ALA A 22 15.26 -1.11 0.66
CA ALA A 22 15.67 -0.33 1.82
C ALA A 22 14.91 1.00 1.98
N ALA A 23 14.38 1.58 0.90
CA ALA A 23 13.57 2.80 0.95
C ALA A 23 12.20 2.62 1.62
N LEU A 24 11.77 1.36 1.84
CA LEU A 24 10.55 1.01 2.55
C LEU A 24 10.74 0.85 4.06
N VAL A 25 11.99 0.87 4.55
CA VAL A 25 12.30 0.80 5.98
C VAL A 25 11.72 2.02 6.71
N ASN A 26 11.20 1.79 7.91
CA ASN A 26 10.51 2.77 8.76
C ASN A 26 9.29 3.42 8.10
N LYS A 27 8.76 2.84 7.01
CA LYS A 27 7.50 3.24 6.41
C LYS A 27 6.39 2.34 6.92
N ARG A 28 5.21 2.94 7.13
CA ARG A 28 3.98 2.18 7.25
C ARG A 28 3.52 1.76 5.86
N ILE A 29 3.31 0.47 5.67
CA ILE A 29 2.84 -0.11 4.41
C ILE A 29 1.55 -0.85 4.71
N ASP A 30 0.45 -0.42 4.11
CA ASP A 30 -0.82 -1.12 4.25
C ASP A 30 -0.79 -2.40 3.41
N VAL A 31 -1.19 -3.52 4.01
CA VAL A 31 -1.11 -4.84 3.36
C VAL A 31 -2.41 -5.60 3.50
N ARG A 32 -2.71 -6.39 2.49
CA ARG A 32 -3.70 -7.47 2.56
C ARG A 32 -3.00 -8.78 2.83
N VAL A 33 -3.58 -9.56 3.74
CA VAL A 33 -3.16 -10.94 3.95
C VAL A 33 -3.76 -11.81 2.85
N ASP A 34 -2.89 -12.53 2.15
CA ASP A 34 -3.20 -13.50 1.10
C ASP A 34 -2.48 -14.81 1.45
N VAL A 35 -3.13 -15.65 2.25
CA VAL A 35 -2.55 -16.93 2.68
C VAL A 35 -2.69 -17.93 1.54
N LYS A 36 -1.64 -18.03 0.72
CA LYS A 36 -1.57 -19.10 -0.27
C LYS A 36 -1.44 -20.46 0.43
N THR A 37 -2.22 -21.42 -0.04
CA THR A 37 -2.44 -22.76 0.53
C THR A 37 -1.20 -23.65 0.67
N VAL A 38 -0.03 -23.20 0.20
CA VAL A 38 1.11 -24.05 -0.11
C VAL A 38 2.11 -24.05 1.04
N GLU A 39 1.78 -24.81 2.07
CA GLU A 39 2.62 -25.85 2.69
C GLU A 39 2.03 -26.21 4.05
N GLN A 40 1.10 -27.17 4.04
CA GLN A 40 0.45 -27.75 5.21
C GLN A 40 1.41 -28.47 6.19
N ARG A 41 2.72 -28.44 5.96
CA ARG A 41 3.68 -29.35 6.62
C ARG A 41 4.21 -28.89 7.98
N TRP A 42 3.96 -27.65 8.39
CA TRP A 42 4.49 -27.08 9.65
C TRP A 42 3.41 -26.61 10.64
N LEU A 43 2.16 -27.05 10.46
CA LEU A 43 0.99 -26.48 11.13
C LEU A 43 0.78 -27.01 12.56
N SER A 44 1.63 -26.54 13.48
CA SER A 44 1.20 -26.25 14.85
C SER A 44 0.20 -25.05 14.84
N THR A 45 -0.35 -24.68 15.99
CA THR A 45 -1.38 -23.64 16.27
C THR A 45 -1.33 -22.33 15.43
N TRP A 46 -0.21 -22.04 14.77
CA TRP A 46 0.00 -20.89 13.88
C TRP A 46 -0.87 -20.89 12.62
N SER A 47 -1.19 -22.06 12.05
CA SER A 47 -2.14 -22.19 10.91
C SER A 47 -3.44 -21.45 11.19
N LYS A 48 -4.06 -21.75 12.33
CA LYS A 48 -5.40 -21.26 12.65
C LYS A 48 -5.45 -19.74 12.77
N ARG A 49 -4.37 -19.08 13.22
CA ARG A 49 -4.31 -17.61 13.30
C ARG A 49 -4.05 -16.97 11.94
N ALA A 50 -3.17 -17.54 11.13
CA ALA A 50 -2.90 -17.06 9.77
C ALA A 50 -4.15 -17.19 8.88
N TRP A 51 -4.83 -18.33 8.91
CA TRP A 51 -6.09 -18.56 8.19
C TRP A 51 -7.21 -17.62 8.63
N LYS A 52 -7.31 -17.30 9.93
CA LYS A 52 -8.24 -16.28 10.43
C LYS A 52 -7.87 -14.85 10.01
N ALA A 53 -6.66 -14.63 9.54
CA ALA A 53 -6.19 -13.35 9.04
C ALA A 53 -6.33 -13.22 7.52
N ASP A 54 -6.57 -14.33 6.80
CA ASP A 54 -6.71 -14.33 5.35
C ASP A 54 -7.80 -13.36 4.87
N GLY A 55 -7.51 -12.62 3.79
CA GLY A 55 -8.35 -11.55 3.26
C GLY A 55 -8.42 -10.28 4.11
N LYS A 56 -7.85 -10.26 5.33
CA LYS A 56 -7.88 -9.06 6.18
C LYS A 56 -6.83 -8.05 5.77
N VAL A 57 -7.16 -6.79 6.00
CA VAL A 57 -6.27 -5.65 5.80
C VAL A 57 -5.61 -5.25 7.11
N GLY A 58 -4.33 -4.95 7.03
CA GLY A 58 -3.53 -4.45 8.14
C GLY A 58 -2.41 -3.55 7.64
N TYR A 59 -1.40 -3.39 8.46
CA TYR A 59 -0.17 -2.72 8.05
C TYR A 59 1.05 -3.39 8.68
N ILE A 60 2.19 -3.18 8.04
CA ILE A 60 3.52 -3.51 8.54
C ILE A 60 4.37 -2.25 8.68
N VAL A 61 5.40 -2.35 9.50
CA VAL A 61 6.52 -1.40 9.55
C VAL A 61 7.78 -2.24 9.52
N ILE A 62 8.56 -2.14 8.45
CA ILE A 62 9.84 -2.84 8.32
C ILE A 62 10.88 -2.06 9.12
N VAL A 63 11.58 -2.71 10.04
CA VAL A 63 12.72 -2.08 10.73
C VAL A 63 14.03 -2.46 10.04
N LYS A 64 15.05 -1.61 10.17
CA LYS A 64 16.33 -1.71 9.42
C LYS A 64 17.04 -3.07 9.57
N ASP A 65 16.80 -3.78 10.66
CA ASP A 65 17.43 -5.07 10.98
C ASP A 65 16.53 -6.28 10.68
N ASP A 66 15.40 -6.06 9.99
CA ASP A 66 14.54 -7.14 9.51
C ASP A 66 15.15 -7.79 8.27
N ASN A 67 15.65 -9.02 8.43
CA ASN A 67 15.94 -9.87 7.28
C ASN A 67 14.62 -10.37 6.66
N VAL A 68 14.05 -9.59 5.75
CA VAL A 68 12.74 -9.84 5.12
C VAL A 68 12.70 -11.16 4.34
N GLU A 69 13.83 -11.64 3.81
CA GLU A 69 13.92 -12.86 2.99
C GLU A 69 13.53 -14.13 3.73
N ASN A 70 13.89 -14.23 5.02
CA ASN A 70 13.72 -15.45 5.82
C ASN A 70 12.86 -15.24 7.07
N ARG A 71 12.25 -14.06 7.25
CA ARG A 71 11.52 -13.73 8.48
C ARG A 71 10.01 -13.63 8.28
N MET A 72 9.35 -13.93 9.38
CA MET A 72 7.95 -13.60 9.60
C MET A 72 7.85 -12.12 9.95
N LEU A 73 6.98 -11.39 9.26
CA LEU A 73 6.70 -9.98 9.49
C LEU A 73 5.54 -9.83 10.45
N HIS A 74 5.64 -8.86 11.36
CA HIS A 74 4.55 -8.50 12.26
C HIS A 74 3.52 -7.62 11.54
N VAL A 75 2.36 -8.20 11.22
CA VAL A 75 1.21 -7.48 10.67
C VAL A 75 0.28 -7.09 11.80
N ARG A 76 -0.08 -5.80 11.86
CA ARG A 76 -1.13 -5.29 12.74
C ARG A 76 -2.43 -5.19 11.94
N LEU A 77 -3.42 -6.00 12.29
CA LEU A 77 -4.72 -6.05 11.60
C LEU A 77 -5.60 -4.86 12.01
N GLY A 78 -6.15 -4.14 11.04
CA GLY A 78 -6.78 -2.82 11.26
C GLY A 78 -7.93 -2.83 12.26
N ALA A 79 -8.95 -3.67 12.04
CA ALA A 79 -10.18 -3.67 12.84
C ALA A 79 -10.01 -4.17 14.29
N THR A 80 -8.94 -4.93 14.57
CA THR A 80 -8.77 -5.61 15.87
C THR A 80 -7.52 -5.17 16.62
N GLY A 81 -6.59 -4.47 15.96
CA GLY A 81 -5.24 -4.22 16.45
C GLY A 81 -4.41 -5.50 16.66
N ALA A 82 -4.95 -6.68 16.31
CA ALA A 82 -4.31 -7.95 16.56
C ALA A 82 -3.00 -8.04 15.77
N LYS A 83 -1.96 -8.57 16.43
CA LYS A 83 -0.67 -8.83 15.81
C LYS A 83 -0.62 -10.27 15.34
N VAL A 84 -0.32 -10.46 14.06
CA VAL A 84 -0.04 -11.77 13.47
C VAL A 84 1.35 -11.74 12.84
N MET A 85 2.02 -12.88 12.83
CA MET A 85 3.30 -13.06 12.15
C MET A 85 3.04 -13.81 10.86
N LEU A 86 3.48 -13.27 9.73
CA LEU A 86 3.25 -13.84 8.40
C LEU A 86 4.50 -13.71 7.53
N PRO A 87 4.81 -14.68 6.67
CA PRO A 87 5.90 -14.52 5.70
C PRO A 87 5.55 -13.44 4.69
N ALA A 88 6.56 -12.76 4.13
CA ALA A 88 6.38 -11.71 3.12
C ALA A 88 5.58 -12.19 1.89
N SER A 89 5.72 -13.46 1.52
CA SER A 89 4.98 -14.10 0.41
C SER A 89 3.46 -14.13 0.60
N ASN A 90 2.98 -14.01 1.84
CA ASN A 90 1.56 -14.00 2.20
C ASN A 90 1.00 -12.59 2.34
N LEU A 91 1.78 -11.57 1.97
CA LEU A 91 1.37 -10.18 2.02
C LEU A 91 1.31 -9.61 0.61
N ARG A 92 0.24 -8.87 0.33
CA ARG A 92 0.08 -8.07 -0.87
C ARG A 92 -0.04 -6.61 -0.50
N PRO A 93 0.47 -5.67 -1.32
CA PRO A 93 0.14 -4.26 -1.19
C PRO A 93 -1.38 -4.07 -1.19
N GLU A 94 -1.90 -3.27 -0.27
CA GLU A 94 -3.33 -2.95 -0.27
C GLU A 94 -3.62 -1.93 -1.38
N ARG A 95 -4.55 -2.24 -2.27
CA ARG A 95 -4.88 -1.41 -3.45
C ARG A 95 -6.35 -1.06 -3.54
N THR A 96 -7.10 -1.25 -2.47
CA THR A 96 -8.49 -0.84 -2.39
C THR A 96 -8.73 0.14 -1.26
N MET A 97 -9.57 1.12 -1.55
CA MET A 97 -10.13 2.05 -0.58
C MET A 97 -11.52 1.56 -0.18
N TYR A 98 -11.86 1.71 1.10
CA TYR A 98 -13.19 1.41 1.62
C TYR A 98 -13.83 2.75 1.97
N GLN A 99 -14.88 3.15 1.24
CA GLN A 99 -15.49 4.49 1.37
C GLN A 99 -16.38 4.63 2.60
N ASP A 100 -16.99 3.54 3.10
CA ASP A 100 -17.93 3.59 4.22
C ASP A 100 -17.81 2.35 5.12
N LEU A 101 -17.84 2.57 6.44
CA LEU A 101 -17.89 1.51 7.45
C LEU A 101 -19.26 0.80 7.47
N ALA A 102 -20.33 1.48 7.02
CA ALA A 102 -21.68 0.93 6.98
C ALA A 102 -21.94 0.11 5.71
N HIS A 103 -21.35 0.49 4.57
CA HIS A 103 -21.45 -0.23 3.30
C HIS A 103 -20.07 -0.31 2.65
N PRO A 104 -19.29 -1.38 2.87
CA PRO A 104 -17.94 -1.48 2.35
C PRO A 104 -17.97 -1.78 0.85
N THR A 105 -18.24 -0.76 0.03
CA THR A 105 -17.84 -0.77 -1.37
C THR A 105 -16.33 -0.62 -1.41
N SER A 106 -15.65 -1.68 -1.84
CA SER A 106 -14.21 -1.65 -2.10
C SER A 106 -14.00 -1.10 -3.50
N GLU A 107 -13.33 0.04 -3.60
CA GLU A 107 -12.94 0.63 -4.87
C GLU A 107 -11.44 0.56 -5.04
N SER A 108 -10.98 0.41 -6.29
CA SER A 108 -9.55 0.40 -6.60
C SER A 108 -8.93 1.77 -6.33
N ILE A 109 -7.67 1.81 -5.87
CA ILE A 109 -6.91 3.06 -5.83
C ILE A 109 -6.76 3.70 -7.21
N ALA A 110 -6.98 2.94 -8.30
CA ALA A 110 -6.90 3.45 -9.67
C ALA A 110 -7.98 4.49 -10.02
N THR A 111 -9.13 4.43 -9.36
CA THR A 111 -10.30 5.27 -9.67
C THR A 111 -10.43 6.47 -8.73
N GLN A 112 -9.52 6.65 -7.78
CA GLN A 112 -9.69 7.61 -6.68
C GLN A 112 -8.46 8.49 -6.46
N ASP A 113 -8.73 9.72 -6.03
CA ASP A 113 -7.71 10.63 -5.55
C ASP A 113 -7.25 10.19 -4.15
N VAL A 114 -6.26 9.29 -4.13
CA VAL A 114 -5.82 8.60 -2.91
C VAL A 114 -4.30 8.62 -2.78
N ARG A 115 -3.84 8.77 -1.54
CA ARG A 115 -2.42 8.72 -1.21
C ARG A 115 -1.90 7.30 -1.30
N VAL A 116 -0.77 7.15 -1.95
CA VAL A 116 -0.05 5.89 -2.14
C VAL A 116 1.40 6.01 -1.70
N ILE A 117 2.02 4.89 -1.40
CA ILE A 117 3.47 4.72 -1.35
C ILE A 117 3.90 3.89 -2.56
N ILE A 118 4.99 4.30 -3.21
CA ILE A 118 5.57 3.55 -4.33
C ILE A 118 6.35 2.36 -3.76
N VAL A 119 6.01 1.16 -4.19
CA VAL A 119 6.61 -0.10 -3.72
C VAL A 119 7.33 -0.88 -4.82
N GLY A 120 7.15 -0.47 -6.09
CA GLY A 120 7.78 -1.08 -7.26
C GLY A 120 8.30 -0.04 -8.27
N PRO A 121 8.92 -0.50 -9.36
CA PRO A 121 9.42 0.36 -10.42
C PRO A 121 8.30 1.05 -11.22
N ASP A 122 8.67 2.13 -11.91
CA ASP A 122 7.83 2.78 -12.93
C ASP A 122 7.85 2.03 -14.28
N PHE A 123 7.15 2.53 -15.30
CA PHE A 123 7.14 1.90 -16.65
C PHE A 123 8.46 1.96 -17.41
N SER A 124 9.44 2.73 -16.95
CA SER A 124 10.81 2.72 -17.49
C SER A 124 11.70 1.67 -16.80
N GLY A 125 11.23 1.09 -15.69
CA GLY A 125 12.00 0.21 -14.82
C GLY A 125 12.77 0.95 -13.73
N SER A 126 12.63 2.29 -13.64
CA SER A 126 13.29 3.09 -12.60
C SER A 126 12.75 2.76 -11.22
N ARG A 127 13.66 2.68 -10.24
CA ARG A 127 13.36 2.39 -8.83
C ARG A 127 13.55 3.59 -7.90
N GLU A 128 13.86 4.76 -8.44
CA GLU A 128 14.23 5.96 -7.69
C GLU A 128 13.09 6.54 -6.83
N HIS A 129 11.85 6.18 -7.17
CA HIS A 129 10.66 6.66 -6.47
C HIS A 129 10.17 5.70 -5.38
N ILE A 130 10.72 4.49 -5.27
CA ILE A 130 10.32 3.53 -4.24
C ILE A 130 10.49 4.15 -2.85
N GLY A 131 9.48 4.00 -1.98
CA GLY A 131 9.42 4.58 -0.65
C GLY A 131 8.92 6.02 -0.59
N LYS A 132 8.76 6.70 -1.74
CA LYS A 132 8.12 8.03 -1.80
C LYS A 132 6.61 7.90 -1.71
N TYR A 133 5.99 8.92 -1.11
CA TYR A 133 4.55 9.09 -1.11
C TYR A 133 4.13 9.93 -2.32
N ALA A 134 2.97 9.60 -2.88
CA ALA A 134 2.39 10.33 -3.99
C ALA A 134 0.86 10.28 -3.89
N LEU A 135 0.21 11.11 -4.69
CA LEU A 135 -1.24 11.17 -4.84
C LEU A 135 -1.61 10.59 -6.20
N VAL A 136 -2.52 9.60 -6.25
CA VAL A 136 -3.03 9.09 -7.53
C VAL A 136 -3.85 10.19 -8.20
N VAL A 137 -3.65 10.37 -9.50
CA VAL A 137 -4.45 11.28 -10.33
C VAL A 137 -5.40 10.41 -11.16
N PRO A 138 -6.70 10.33 -10.80
CA PRO A 138 -7.64 9.47 -11.50
C PRO A 138 -7.76 9.87 -12.95
N ASN A 139 -7.68 8.90 -13.85
CA ASN A 139 -7.92 9.15 -15.27
C ASN A 139 -9.39 8.88 -15.60
N ALA A 140 -10.18 9.94 -15.82
CA ALA A 140 -11.59 9.83 -16.20
C ALA A 140 -11.82 9.06 -17.52
N THR A 141 -10.80 8.98 -18.39
CA THR A 141 -10.90 8.26 -19.67
C THR A 141 -10.54 6.77 -19.56
N HIS A 142 -9.78 6.38 -18.53
CA HIS A 142 -9.31 5.01 -18.33
C HIS A 142 -9.38 4.63 -16.84
N PRO A 143 -10.59 4.53 -16.26
CA PRO A 143 -10.77 4.34 -14.82
C PRO A 143 -10.19 3.02 -14.29
N HIS A 144 -10.04 2.02 -15.15
CA HIS A 144 -9.46 0.71 -14.79
C HIS A 144 -8.07 0.48 -15.40
N GLY A 145 -7.37 1.55 -15.78
CA GLY A 145 -6.08 1.44 -16.42
C GLY A 145 -5.01 0.87 -15.48
N ASP A 146 -4.19 -0.03 -16.00
CA ASP A 146 -2.99 -0.50 -15.31
C ASP A 146 -1.92 0.59 -15.22
N ASN A 147 -2.03 1.67 -16.02
CA ASN A 147 -1.14 2.83 -16.01
C ASN A 147 -1.74 3.95 -15.18
N LEU A 148 -1.11 4.22 -14.04
CA LEU A 148 -1.53 5.24 -13.10
C LEU A 148 -0.55 6.40 -13.10
N GLN A 149 -1.09 7.58 -13.36
CA GLN A 149 -0.37 8.82 -13.12
C GLN A 149 -0.44 9.14 -11.62
N VAL A 150 0.71 9.45 -11.05
CA VAL A 150 0.82 9.90 -9.66
C VAL A 150 1.49 11.26 -9.62
N LYS A 151 1.09 12.09 -8.66
CA LYS A 151 1.67 13.40 -8.36
C LYS A 151 2.47 13.29 -7.07
N PHE A 152 3.75 13.62 -7.12
CA PHE A 152 4.61 13.63 -5.93
C PHE A 152 4.43 14.94 -5.14
N GLU A 153 4.50 14.82 -3.82
CA GLU A 153 4.57 15.98 -2.92
C GLU A 153 5.98 16.60 -3.00
N GLY A 154 6.07 17.90 -3.26
CA GLY A 154 7.34 18.61 -3.39
C GLY A 154 7.16 20.06 -3.84
N TRP A 155 8.25 20.83 -3.81
CA TRP A 155 8.24 22.24 -4.24
C TRP A 155 8.00 22.40 -5.75
N LEU A 156 8.41 21.40 -6.53
CA LEU A 156 8.11 21.29 -7.95
C LEU A 156 7.08 20.18 -8.17
N LEU A 157 6.03 20.50 -8.93
CA LEU A 157 5.04 19.54 -9.40
C LEU A 157 5.72 18.49 -10.28
N THR A 158 5.96 17.30 -9.72
CA THR A 158 6.54 16.16 -10.42
C THR A 158 5.49 15.07 -10.57
N TYR A 159 5.41 14.49 -11.75
CA TYR A 159 4.50 13.40 -12.07
C TYR A 159 5.30 12.16 -12.44
N GLY A 160 4.74 10.99 -12.15
CA GLY A 160 5.26 9.71 -12.61
C GLY A 160 4.14 8.80 -13.09
N HIS A 161 4.51 7.80 -13.90
CA HIS A 161 3.59 6.80 -14.42
C HIS A 161 4.00 5.42 -13.93
N PHE A 162 3.11 4.75 -13.21
CA PHE A 162 3.40 3.48 -12.56
C PHE A 162 2.38 2.41 -12.95
N PRO A 163 2.79 1.14 -13.03
CA PRO A 163 1.84 0.06 -13.05
C PRO A 163 1.11 -0.01 -11.69
N LEU A 164 -0.17 -0.39 -11.68
CA LEU A 164 -0.94 -0.53 -10.43
C LEU A 164 -0.25 -1.44 -9.40
N CYS A 165 0.43 -2.50 -9.85
CA CYS A 165 1.20 -3.40 -8.98
C CYS A 165 2.40 -2.72 -8.29
N ALA A 166 2.92 -1.61 -8.80
CA ALA A 166 3.98 -0.84 -8.13
C ALA A 166 3.46 0.12 -7.04
N LEU A 167 2.15 0.22 -6.85
CA LEU A 167 1.52 1.13 -5.90
C LEU A 167 0.90 0.38 -4.72
N CYS A 168 0.94 1.04 -3.56
CA CYS A 168 0.30 0.59 -2.33
C CYS A 168 -0.46 1.77 -1.72
N ARG A 169 -1.71 1.56 -1.31
CA ARG A 169 -2.48 2.56 -0.56
C ARG A 169 -1.75 2.95 0.73
N SER A 170 -1.88 4.21 1.12
CA SER A 170 -1.34 4.72 2.38
C SER A 170 -2.36 5.61 3.10
N LEU A 171 -3.05 5.07 4.11
CA LEU A 171 -4.11 5.79 4.83
C LEU A 171 -3.65 6.91 5.78
N ASN A 172 -2.35 7.04 6.10
CA ASN A 172 -1.83 8.05 7.04
C ASN A 172 -2.52 8.13 8.43
N VAL A 173 -3.39 7.19 8.78
CA VAL A 173 -3.98 7.12 10.12
C VAL A 173 -2.93 6.54 11.04
N GLN A 174 -2.31 7.36 11.90
CA GLN A 174 -1.49 6.84 13.00
C GLN A 174 -2.28 5.77 13.76
N PRO A 175 -1.67 4.63 14.12
CA PRO A 175 -2.34 3.72 15.04
C PRO A 175 -2.63 4.46 16.34
N ALA A 176 -3.85 4.31 16.86
CA ALA A 176 -4.26 4.92 18.12
C ALA A 176 -3.17 4.72 19.19
N GLY A 177 -2.60 5.82 19.71
CA GLY A 177 -1.61 5.81 20.78
C GLY A 177 -0.15 6.12 20.43
N ALA A 178 0.18 6.54 19.20
CA ALA A 178 1.50 7.14 18.92
C ALA A 178 1.48 8.66 19.19
N PRO A 179 2.45 9.24 19.92
CA PRO A 179 2.50 10.67 20.16
C PRO A 179 2.67 11.46 18.85
N ILE A 180 1.97 12.59 18.80
CA ILE A 180 1.93 13.53 17.68
C ILE A 180 3.17 14.42 17.78
N ASP A 181 4.11 14.27 16.86
CA ASP A 181 5.02 15.35 16.51
C ASP A 181 4.84 15.70 15.02
N LEU A 182 4.04 16.75 14.83
CA LEU A 182 4.00 17.75 13.76
C LEU A 182 4.44 17.34 12.34
N VAL A 183 3.46 17.22 11.43
CA VAL A 183 3.29 18.21 10.36
C VAL A 183 1.81 18.59 10.26
N THR A 184 1.57 19.85 10.58
CA THR A 184 0.30 20.56 10.61
C THR A 184 -0.30 20.78 9.23
N LYS A 185 -1.62 20.57 9.15
CA LYS A 185 -2.62 21.33 8.37
C LYS A 185 -2.23 21.86 6.96
N THR A 186 -2.98 21.40 5.97
CA THR A 186 -3.89 22.30 5.24
C THR A 186 -5.19 21.57 4.89
N PRO A 187 -6.35 22.02 5.39
CA PRO A 187 -7.63 21.76 4.76
C PRO A 187 -7.70 22.60 3.47
N MET A 188 -7.97 21.97 2.33
CA MET A 188 -8.41 22.71 1.14
C MET A 188 -9.84 23.16 1.43
N ASP A 189 -9.95 24.46 1.67
CA ASP A 189 -11.19 25.17 1.93
C ASP A 189 -12.22 24.97 0.82
N LEU A 190 -13.47 24.87 1.27
CA LEU A 190 -14.68 25.17 0.55
C LEU A 190 -14.53 26.49 -0.22
N ILE A 191 -14.32 26.42 -1.53
CA ILE A 191 -14.64 27.52 -2.43
C ILE A 191 -16.13 27.42 -2.75
N THR A 192 -16.97 27.93 -1.85
CA THR A 192 -18.30 28.41 -2.22
C THR A 192 -18.17 29.87 -2.65
N HIS A 193 -18.28 30.10 -3.95
CA HIS A 193 -18.49 31.42 -4.54
C HIS A 193 -19.76 32.04 -3.95
N ASN A 194 -19.61 33.11 -3.16
CA ASN A 194 -20.64 34.12 -2.97
C ASN A 194 -20.28 35.29 -3.90
N PHE A 195 -20.93 35.38 -5.05
CA PHE A 195 -21.09 36.65 -5.74
C PHE A 195 -22.34 37.31 -5.16
N GLY A 196 -22.13 38.37 -4.38
CA GLY A 196 -23.16 39.38 -4.13
C GLY A 196 -22.94 40.53 -5.09
N ASP A 197 -23.96 40.80 -5.91
CA ASP A 197 -24.61 42.10 -6.09
C ASP A 197 -26.03 41.84 -6.63
#